data_AF-A0A2J8JR63-F1
#
_entry.id   AF-A0A2J8JR63-F1
#
_cell.length_a   1.000
_cell.length_b   1.000
_cell.length_c   1.000
_cell.angle_alpha   90.00
_cell.angle_beta   90.00
_cell.angle_gamma   90.00
#
_symmetry.space_group_name_H-M   'P 1'
#
loop_
_entity.id
_entity.type
_entity.pdbx_description
1 polymer ?
#
loop_
_entity_poly.entity_id
_entity_poly.type
_entity_poly.pdbx_seq_one_letter_code
_entity_poly.pdbx_strand_id
1 'polypeptide(L)'
;EVLARHGSKGTKDTPLEHHLYVVSYEAAGEIVRLTTPGFSHSCSMSQNFDMFVSHYSSVSTPPCVHVYKLSGPDDDPLHKQPRFWASMMEAASCPPDYVPPEIFHFHTRSDVRLYGMIYKPHALQPGKKHPTVLFVYGGP
;
A
#
# COMPACT_ATOMS: atom_id res chain seq x y z
N GLU A 1 13.64 19.91 13.10
CA GLU A 1 13.51 18.48 13.49
C GLU A 1 12.46 17.76 12.63
N VAL A 2 12.87 16.78 11.82
CA VAL A 2 11.97 15.98 10.98
C VAL A 2 11.32 14.92 11.84
N LEU A 3 10.05 15.13 12.20
CA LEU A 3 9.33 14.19 13.04
C LEU A 3 8.80 13.03 12.19
N ALA A 4 9.59 11.96 12.06
CA ALA A 4 9.05 10.65 11.74
C ALA A 4 8.53 9.93 13.01
N ARG A 5 8.16 10.68 14.09
CA ARG A 5 7.67 10.08 15.36
C ARG A 5 6.41 9.25 15.18
N HIS A 6 5.64 9.51 14.13
CA HIS A 6 4.63 8.61 13.62
C HIS A 6 4.67 8.76 12.11
N GLY A 7 5.35 7.86 11.40
CA GLY A 7 5.35 7.86 9.95
C GLY A 7 3.91 8.01 9.44
N SER A 8 3.59 9.16 8.83
CA SER A 8 2.21 9.46 8.46
C SER A 8 1.82 8.55 7.31
N LYS A 9 0.99 7.55 7.61
CA LYS A 9 0.37 6.70 6.58
C LYS A 9 -0.58 7.58 5.78
N GLY A 10 -0.37 7.66 4.48
CA GLY A 10 -1.17 8.49 3.58
C GLY A 10 -1.68 7.71 2.39
N THR A 11 -2.72 8.25 1.76
CA THR A 11 -3.32 7.78 0.50
C THR A 11 -3.07 8.78 -0.62
N LYS A 12 -1.95 9.53 -0.57
CA LYS A 12 -1.63 10.60 -1.51
C LYS A 12 -1.46 10.07 -2.94
N ASP A 13 -0.82 8.91 -3.10
CA ASP A 13 -0.59 8.30 -4.42
C ASP A 13 -1.89 7.70 -4.98
N THR A 14 -2.65 7.00 -4.14
CA THR A 14 -3.95 6.40 -4.51
C THR A 14 -4.78 6.11 -3.26
N PRO A 15 -6.13 6.17 -3.33
CA PRO A 15 -7.00 5.74 -2.23
C PRO A 15 -6.91 4.23 -1.93
N LEU A 16 -6.31 3.44 -2.83
CA LEU A 16 -6.22 1.98 -2.72
C LEU A 16 -4.95 1.51 -1.98
N GLU A 17 -3.95 2.37 -1.84
CA GLU A 17 -2.63 2.01 -1.29
C GLU A 17 -2.27 2.97 -0.16
N HIS A 18 -1.88 2.40 0.97
CA HIS A 18 -1.30 3.16 2.07
C HIS A 18 0.21 3.20 1.90
N HIS A 19 0.80 4.41 1.94
CA HIS A 19 2.23 4.59 1.87
C HIS A 19 2.78 5.38 3.05
N LEU A 20 4.07 5.17 3.31
CA LEU A 20 4.83 5.97 4.26
C LEU A 20 5.42 7.17 3.52
N TYR A 21 5.26 8.35 4.11
CA TYR A 21 5.80 9.60 3.59
C TYR A 21 6.62 10.33 4.66
N VAL A 22 7.51 11.19 4.19
CA VAL A 22 8.26 12.15 5.01
C VAL A 22 8.06 13.56 4.46
N VAL A 23 7.93 14.53 5.35
CA VAL A 23 7.73 15.95 5.06
C VAL A 23 8.39 16.79 6.16
N SER A 24 8.82 18.00 5.82
CA SER A 24 9.29 18.97 6.82
C SER A 24 8.11 19.61 7.57
N TYR A 25 8.23 19.76 8.89
CA TYR A 25 7.26 20.48 9.71
C TYR A 25 7.53 21.98 9.77
N GLU A 26 8.79 22.38 9.55
CA GLU A 26 9.21 23.78 9.65
C GLU A 26 8.82 24.58 8.40
N ALA A 27 8.92 23.94 7.24
CA ALA A 27 8.52 24.51 5.96
C ALA A 27 7.57 23.55 5.26
N ALA A 28 6.35 24.01 5.01
CA ALA A 28 5.44 23.30 4.12
C ALA A 28 6.10 23.20 2.73
N GLY A 29 6.41 21.98 2.31
CA GLY A 29 7.21 21.74 1.13
C GLY A 29 6.96 20.37 0.53
N GLU A 30 8.02 19.75 0.03
CA GLU A 30 7.94 18.46 -0.63
C GLU A 30 7.54 17.33 0.35
N ILE A 31 6.70 16.42 -0.15
CA ILE A 31 6.31 15.19 0.54
C ILE A 31 6.96 14.04 -0.24
N VAL A 32 7.92 13.37 0.39
CA VAL A 32 8.70 12.29 -0.23
C VAL A 32 8.12 10.94 0.21
N ARG A 33 7.83 10.05 -0.75
CA ARG A 33 7.36 8.69 -0.48
C ARG A 33 8.55 7.76 -0.18
N LEU A 34 8.41 6.94 0.87
CA LEU A 34 9.44 5.99 1.32
C LEU A 34 9.10 4.52 1.04
N THR A 35 7.87 4.18 0.68
CA THR A 35 7.48 2.79 0.35
C THR A 35 7.28 2.61 -1.14
N THR A 36 7.52 1.40 -1.66
CA THR A 36 7.35 1.08 -3.09
C THR A 36 5.88 1.06 -3.52
N PRO A 37 5.51 1.56 -4.70
CA PRO A 37 4.12 1.51 -5.20
C PRO A 37 3.70 0.07 -5.58
N GLY A 38 2.40 -0.17 -5.69
CA GLY A 38 1.83 -1.48 -6.05
C GLY A 38 1.55 -2.40 -4.86
N PHE A 39 1.77 -1.89 -3.65
CA PHE A 39 1.47 -2.55 -2.38
C PHE A 39 0.87 -1.55 -1.42
N SER A 40 0.08 -2.04 -0.48
CA SER A 40 -0.43 -1.25 0.64
C SER A 40 0.40 -1.57 1.88
N HIS A 41 0.91 -0.53 2.54
CA HIS A 41 1.91 -0.64 3.60
C HIS A 41 1.36 -0.21 4.96
N SER A 42 1.65 -1.03 5.97
CA SER A 42 1.54 -0.70 7.38
C SER A 42 2.95 -0.58 7.97
N CYS A 43 3.42 0.65 8.11
CA CYS A 43 4.77 0.94 8.59
C CYS A 43 4.83 1.35 10.08
N SER A 44 5.98 1.07 10.70
CA SER A 44 6.38 1.53 12.03
C SER A 44 7.83 2.02 11.98
N MET A 45 8.07 3.24 12.44
CA MET A 45 9.39 3.89 12.41
C MET A 45 10.18 3.63 13.70
N SER A 46 11.51 3.53 13.62
CA SER A 46 12.38 3.50 14.80
C SER A 46 12.35 4.85 15.53
N GLN A 47 12.57 4.83 16.85
CA GLN A 47 12.64 6.06 17.66
C GLN A 47 13.83 6.95 17.25
N ASN A 48 14.87 6.36 16.67
CA ASN A 48 16.08 7.04 16.21
C ASN A 48 15.97 7.54 14.76
N PHE A 49 14.84 7.28 14.07
CA PHE A 49 14.56 7.68 12.69
C PHE A 49 15.57 7.20 11.64
N ASP A 50 16.28 6.13 11.92
CA ASP A 50 17.27 5.52 11.02
C ASP A 50 16.72 4.28 10.28
N MET A 51 15.63 3.70 10.76
CA MET A 51 15.03 2.50 10.20
C MET A 51 13.50 2.52 10.30
N PHE A 52 12.83 1.77 9.44
CA PHE A 52 11.41 1.45 9.60
C PHE A 52 11.13 0.01 9.20
N VAL A 53 10.09 -0.55 9.81
CA VAL A 53 9.51 -1.83 9.42
C VAL A 53 8.29 -1.55 8.56
N SER A 54 8.13 -2.31 7.49
CA SER A 54 6.94 -2.27 6.63
C SER A 54 6.33 -3.66 6.58
N HIS A 55 5.10 -3.79 7.08
CA HIS A 55 4.22 -4.92 6.80
C HIS A 55 3.34 -4.57 5.61
N TYR A 56 3.46 -5.25 4.49
CA TYR A 56 2.80 -4.86 3.24
C TYR A 56 2.30 -6.06 2.45
N SER A 57 1.25 -5.85 1.67
CA SER A 57 0.65 -6.84 0.77
C SER A 57 -0.02 -6.15 -0.42
N SER A 58 -0.46 -6.94 -1.40
CA SER A 58 -1.28 -6.44 -2.51
C SER A 58 -2.44 -7.40 -2.76
N VAL A 59 -3.30 -7.05 -3.73
CA VAL A 59 -4.42 -7.91 -4.13
C VAL A 59 -3.98 -9.31 -4.60
N SER A 60 -2.78 -9.38 -5.19
CA SER A 60 -2.21 -10.59 -5.78
C SER A 60 -1.09 -11.22 -4.97
N THR A 61 -0.52 -10.49 -4.00
CA THR A 61 0.69 -10.92 -3.28
C THR A 61 0.40 -11.03 -1.79
N PRO A 62 0.67 -12.19 -1.15
CA PRO A 62 0.51 -12.37 0.28
C PRO A 62 1.39 -11.40 1.09
N PRO A 63 1.08 -11.20 2.38
CA PRO A 63 1.81 -10.24 3.19
C PRO A 63 3.30 -10.59 3.39
N CYS A 64 4.15 -9.56 3.38
CA CYS A 64 5.56 -9.59 3.74
C CYS A 64 5.83 -8.60 4.88
N VAL A 65 6.88 -8.85 5.66
CA VAL A 65 7.42 -7.90 6.64
C VAL A 65 8.91 -7.72 6.39
N HIS A 66 9.27 -6.53 5.91
CA HIS A 66 10.66 -6.15 5.65
C HIS A 66 11.08 -4.94 6.50
N VAL A 67 12.36 -4.91 6.83
CA VAL A 67 13.02 -3.82 7.54
C VAL A 67 13.84 -3.02 6.53
N TYR A 68 13.69 -1.70 6.57
CA TYR A 68 14.41 -0.77 5.72
C TYR A 68 15.23 0.18 6.57
N LYS A 69 16.47 0.45 6.14
CA LYS A 69 17.36 1.47 6.72
C LYS A 69 17.34 2.71 5.85
N LEU A 70 17.13 3.87 6.46
CA LEU A 70 17.20 5.15 5.78
C LEU A 70 18.67 5.57 5.63
N SER A 71 19.13 5.70 4.40
CA SER A 71 20.50 6.06 4.06
C SER A 71 20.53 7.25 3.13
N GLY A 72 21.33 8.26 3.46
CA GLY A 72 21.49 9.48 2.69
C GLY A 72 22.40 10.46 3.42
N PRO A 73 22.80 11.57 2.78
CA PRO A 73 23.58 12.62 3.43
C PRO A 73 22.80 13.22 4.60
N ASP A 74 23.50 13.54 5.69
CA ASP A 74 22.87 14.18 6.86
C ASP A 74 22.53 15.66 6.62
N ASP A 75 23.17 16.28 5.63
CA ASP A 75 22.85 17.65 5.17
C ASP A 75 21.48 17.74 4.48
N ASP A 76 20.92 16.61 4.05
CA ASP A 76 19.60 16.53 3.42
C ASP A 76 18.77 15.37 4.00
N PRO A 77 18.23 15.55 5.22
CA PRO A 77 17.53 14.49 5.93
C PRO A 77 16.19 14.10 5.27
N LEU A 78 15.62 14.95 4.42
CA LEU A 78 14.34 14.70 3.76
C LEU A 78 14.48 13.64 2.66
N HIS A 79 15.62 13.62 1.96
CA HIS A 79 15.84 12.74 0.81
C HIS A 79 16.60 11.45 1.15
N LYS A 80 16.64 11.05 2.44
CA LYS A 80 17.19 9.75 2.83
C LYS A 80 16.43 8.63 2.14
N GLN A 81 17.17 7.75 1.48
CA GLN A 81 16.61 6.67 0.68
C GLN A 81 16.40 5.42 1.51
N PRO A 82 15.24 4.76 1.41
CA PRO A 82 14.97 3.48 2.05
C PRO A 82 15.79 2.38 1.36
N ARG A 83 16.64 1.70 2.13
CA ARG A 83 17.39 0.53 1.67
C ARG A 83 16.91 -0.72 2.38
N PHE A 84 16.61 -1.78 1.63
CA PHE A 84 16.30 -3.07 2.22
C PHE A 84 17.44 -3.51 3.14
N TRP A 85 17.10 -3.88 4.37
CA TRP A 85 18.06 -4.27 5.39
C TRP A 85 17.91 -5.74 5.76
N ALA A 86 16.69 -6.16 6.09
CA ALA A 86 16.41 -7.53 6.49
C ALA A 86 14.96 -7.90 6.20
N SER A 87 14.71 -9.19 6.08
CA SER A 87 13.36 -9.76 6.05
C SER A 87 13.02 -10.38 7.40
N MET A 88 11.85 -10.04 7.92
CA MET A 88 11.27 -10.68 9.10
C MET A 88 10.25 -11.75 8.71
N MET A 89 9.57 -11.56 7.58
CA MET A 89 8.59 -12.49 7.03
C MET A 89 8.54 -12.33 5.51
N GLU A 90 8.80 -13.42 4.78
CA GLU A 90 8.63 -13.47 3.34
C GLU A 90 7.19 -13.85 2.96
N ALA A 91 6.75 -13.41 1.78
CA ALA A 91 5.47 -13.83 1.24
C ALA A 91 5.45 -15.35 1.08
N ALA A 92 4.43 -15.98 1.63
CA ALA A 92 4.09 -17.35 1.27
C ALA A 92 3.74 -17.42 -0.23
N SER A 93 3.91 -18.58 -0.84
CA SER A 93 3.35 -18.82 -2.17
C SER A 93 1.82 -18.77 -2.09
N CYS A 94 1.17 -18.09 -3.04
CA CYS A 94 -0.27 -18.21 -3.21
C CYS A 94 -0.65 -19.68 -3.44
N PRO A 95 -1.75 -20.16 -2.83
CA PRO A 95 -2.34 -21.43 -3.21
C PRO A 95 -2.60 -21.46 -4.73
N PRO A 96 -2.40 -22.61 -5.41
CA PRO A 96 -2.56 -22.69 -6.87
C PRO A 96 -3.99 -22.43 -7.35
N ASP A 97 -4.96 -22.54 -6.46
CA ASP A 97 -6.39 -22.28 -6.67
C ASP A 97 -6.82 -20.85 -6.30
N TYR A 98 -5.91 -20.03 -5.75
CA TYR A 98 -6.20 -18.63 -5.46
C TYR A 98 -6.10 -17.78 -6.73
N VAL A 99 -7.25 -17.33 -7.22
CA VAL A 99 -7.35 -16.32 -8.28
C VAL A 99 -7.67 -14.97 -7.62
N PRO A 100 -6.75 -13.99 -7.65
CA PRO A 100 -6.98 -12.69 -7.02
C PRO A 100 -8.13 -11.95 -7.70
N PRO A 101 -8.88 -11.12 -6.96
CA PRO A 101 -9.92 -10.30 -7.56
C PRO A 101 -9.31 -9.20 -8.43
N GLU A 102 -10.08 -8.74 -9.40
CA GLU A 102 -9.73 -7.56 -10.20
C GLU A 102 -10.35 -6.31 -9.58
N ILE A 103 -9.54 -5.28 -9.38
CA ILE A 103 -10.02 -3.96 -8.96
C ILE A 103 -10.52 -3.22 -10.21
N PHE A 104 -11.74 -2.69 -10.13
CA PHE A 104 -12.31 -1.83 -11.16
C PHE A 104 -12.80 -0.52 -10.54
N HIS A 105 -13.08 0.47 -11.38
CA HIS A 105 -13.70 1.71 -10.96
C HIS A 105 -14.75 2.16 -11.98
N PHE A 106 -15.72 2.93 -11.51
CA PHE A 106 -16.75 3.53 -12.34
C PHE A 106 -17.18 4.88 -11.74
N HIS A 107 -17.80 5.73 -12.56
CA HIS A 107 -18.41 6.98 -12.09
C HIS A 107 -19.91 6.77 -11.90
N THR A 108 -20.42 7.30 -10.79
CA THR A 108 -21.86 7.35 -10.53
C THR A 108 -22.54 8.40 -11.42
N ARG A 109 -23.88 8.43 -11.42
CA ARG A 109 -24.65 9.50 -12.11
C ARG A 109 -24.33 10.91 -11.58
N SER A 110 -23.82 11.00 -10.36
CA SER A 110 -23.40 12.24 -9.71
C SER A 110 -21.90 12.53 -9.88
N ASP A 111 -21.24 11.86 -10.83
CA ASP A 111 -19.81 12.00 -11.14
C ASP A 111 -18.84 11.68 -9.99
N VAL A 112 -19.29 10.90 -9.02
CA VAL A 112 -18.42 10.37 -7.96
C VAL A 112 -17.76 9.08 -8.44
N ARG A 113 -16.43 9.01 -8.38
CA ARG A 113 -15.67 7.79 -8.67
C ARG A 113 -15.78 6.79 -7.51
N LEU A 114 -16.24 5.58 -7.82
CA LEU A 114 -16.29 4.45 -6.88
C LEU A 114 -15.36 3.34 -7.36
N TYR A 115 -14.76 2.64 -6.39
CA TYR A 115 -13.93 1.46 -6.62
C TYR A 115 -14.69 0.21 -6.19
N GLY A 116 -14.44 -0.90 -6.87
CA GLY A 116 -15.00 -2.20 -6.55
C GLY A 116 -14.01 -3.32 -6.86
N MET A 117 -14.32 -4.51 -6.35
CA MET A 117 -13.56 -5.73 -6.64
C MET A 117 -14.50 -6.76 -7.26
N ILE A 118 -14.00 -7.50 -8.25
CA ILE A 118 -14.73 -8.60 -8.88
C ILE A 118 -13.91 -9.89 -8.83
N TYR A 119 -14.54 -10.95 -8.32
CA TYR A 119 -14.05 -12.31 -8.43
C TYR A 119 -14.69 -12.96 -9.64
N LYS A 120 -13.90 -13.21 -10.69
CA LYS A 120 -14.40 -13.89 -11.89
C LYS A 120 -14.59 -15.37 -11.59
N PRO A 121 -15.63 -16.03 -12.16
CA PRO A 121 -15.74 -17.48 -12.10
C PRO A 121 -14.47 -18.14 -12.64
N HIS A 122 -13.94 -19.16 -11.93
CA HIS A 122 -12.70 -19.84 -12.32
C HIS A 122 -12.80 -20.45 -13.74
N ALA A 123 -13.98 -20.93 -14.12
CA ALA A 123 -14.29 -21.44 -15.45
C ALA A 123 -15.29 -20.51 -16.18
N LEU A 124 -14.82 -19.32 -16.55
CA LEU A 124 -15.62 -18.35 -17.30
C LEU A 124 -15.95 -18.89 -18.70
N GLN A 125 -17.23 -18.97 -19.05
CA GLN A 125 -17.67 -19.39 -20.39
C GLN A 125 -18.24 -18.20 -21.17
N PRO A 126 -17.68 -17.85 -22.34
CA PRO A 126 -18.21 -16.78 -23.18
C PRO A 126 -19.69 -17.00 -23.50
N GLY A 127 -20.51 -15.94 -23.39
CA GLY A 127 -21.94 -15.98 -23.68
C GLY A 127 -22.83 -16.57 -22.57
N LYS A 128 -22.25 -17.06 -21.46
CA LYS A 128 -23.03 -17.52 -20.31
C LYS A 128 -23.12 -16.48 -19.20
N LYS A 129 -24.31 -16.37 -18.60
CA LYS A 129 -24.52 -15.59 -17.37
C LYS A 129 -24.21 -16.48 -16.17
N HIS A 130 -23.55 -15.90 -15.17
CA HIS A 130 -23.23 -16.58 -13.92
C HIS A 130 -24.02 -15.93 -12.77
N PRO A 131 -24.45 -16.71 -11.76
CA PRO A 131 -25.05 -16.13 -10.56
C PRO A 131 -24.04 -15.20 -9.87
N THR A 132 -24.52 -14.05 -9.38
CA THR A 132 -23.67 -13.02 -8.76
C THR A 132 -24.01 -12.89 -7.28
N VAL A 133 -22.99 -12.97 -6.43
CA VAL A 133 -23.09 -12.66 -5.01
C VAL A 133 -22.48 -11.28 -4.79
N LEU A 134 -23.26 -10.37 -4.21
CA LEU A 134 -22.78 -9.05 -3.83
C LEU A 134 -22.45 -9.05 -2.33
N PHE A 135 -21.16 -8.93 -2.01
CA PHE A 135 -20.69 -8.78 -0.63
C PHE A 135 -20.54 -7.29 -0.29
N VAL A 136 -21.17 -6.84 0.79
CA VAL A 136 -21.20 -5.43 1.19
C VAL A 136 -20.90 -5.30 2.68
N TYR A 137 -19.96 -4.44 3.03
CA TYR A 137 -19.80 -3.93 4.40
C TYR A 137 -20.58 -2.60 4.55
N GLY A 138 -20.24 -1.60 3.74
CA GLY A 138 -21.03 -0.37 3.59
C GLY A 138 -21.15 0.53 4.82
N GLY A 139 -20.33 0.31 5.87
CA GLY A 139 -20.30 1.12 7.08
C GLY A 139 -19.43 2.39 6.97
N PRO A 140 -19.63 3.37 7.87
CA PRO A 140 -18.89 4.63 7.92
C PRO A 140 -17.46 4.50 8.47
#